data_AF-A0A8J4PN88-F1
#
_entry.id   AF-A0A8J4PN88-F1
#
_cell.length_a   1.000
_cell.length_b   1.000
_cell.length_c   1.000
_cell.angle_alpha   90.00
_cell.angle_beta   90.00
_cell.angle_gamma   90.00
#
_symmetry.space_group_name_H-M   'P 1'
#
loop_
_entity.id
_entity.type
_entity.pdbx_description
1 polymer ?
#
loop_
_entity_poly.entity_id
_entity_poly.type
_entity_poly.pdbx_seq_one_letter_code
_entity_poly.pdbx_strand_id
1 'polypeptide(L)'
;MTNIQEYIKTTELDKNYTQFPSIDQIKENNQVNDQFNEIFKSTDLVKDDLQKYYEFTVPKLGQGGTCSLRTEFEQFNLCSIIGEKTNEKDLYLSRLNKLIDLVQKRTNVDWLGFYKVFENVNGSDHSGLVKLAYYGEYSRPIFPLTLEWTTMSGNSWVGYYGKSKVIESVSKYEGPYYNCSDKVKSELCIPIFNQQQKVIGIIDAESWKDDFFTLDKVIEIIQVSLFLSKHL
;
A
#
# COMPACT_ATOMS: atom_id res chain seq x y z
N MET A 1 -1.48 14.13 -9.87
CA MET A 1 -1.50 15.06 -8.71
C MET A 1 -0.09 15.31 -8.19
N THR A 2 0.26 16.54 -7.78
CA THR A 2 1.64 16.87 -7.33
C THR A 2 1.71 17.59 -5.99
N ASN A 3 0.58 17.95 -5.39
CA ASN A 3 0.50 18.72 -4.14
C ASN A 3 -0.22 17.94 -3.04
N ILE A 4 0.36 17.90 -1.85
CA ILE A 4 -0.20 17.28 -0.64
C ILE A 4 -1.58 17.85 -0.28
N GLN A 5 -1.80 19.16 -0.40
CA GLN A 5 -3.11 19.74 -0.06
C GLN A 5 -4.23 19.32 -1.03
N GLU A 6 -3.91 19.26 -2.31
CA GLU A 6 -4.85 18.74 -3.32
C GLU A 6 -5.16 17.27 -3.03
N TYR A 7 -4.12 16.50 -2.67
CA TYR A 7 -4.24 15.10 -2.28
C TYR A 7 -5.20 14.91 -1.11
N ILE A 8 -4.96 15.62 0.00
CA ILE A 8 -5.80 15.54 1.19
C ILE A 8 -7.27 15.78 0.87
N LYS A 9 -7.57 16.82 0.08
CA LYS A 9 -8.95 17.16 -0.30
C LYS A 9 -9.58 16.11 -1.21
N THR A 10 -8.84 15.67 -2.24
CA THR A 10 -9.36 14.69 -3.20
C THR A 10 -9.64 13.34 -2.53
N THR A 11 -8.77 12.92 -1.61
CA THR A 11 -8.92 11.65 -0.90
C THR A 11 -9.78 11.74 0.36
N GLU A 12 -10.24 12.94 0.73
CA GLU A 12 -11.05 13.21 1.93
C GLU A 12 -10.34 12.86 3.25
N LEU A 13 -9.01 12.92 3.27
CA LEU A 13 -8.23 12.73 4.49
C LEU A 13 -8.53 13.81 5.54
N ASP A 14 -8.90 15.02 5.11
CA ASP A 14 -9.31 16.14 5.97
C ASP A 14 -10.53 15.83 6.84
N LYS A 15 -11.34 14.82 6.50
CA LYS A 15 -12.45 14.38 7.36
C LYS A 15 -12.00 13.66 8.63
N ASN A 16 -10.78 13.12 8.63
CA ASN A 16 -10.25 12.31 9.74
C ASN A 16 -9.30 13.10 10.65
N TYR A 17 -8.87 14.30 10.26
CA TYR A 17 -7.96 15.11 11.06
C TYR A 17 -8.48 16.54 11.16
N THR A 18 -8.53 17.07 12.39
CA THR A 18 -9.09 18.40 12.67
C THR A 18 -8.30 19.54 12.04
N GLN A 19 -6.98 19.37 11.88
CA GLN A 19 -6.10 20.34 11.20
C GLN A 19 -4.94 19.60 10.51
N PHE A 20 -4.70 19.91 9.24
CA PHE A 20 -3.48 19.55 8.52
C PHE A 20 -2.46 20.70 8.57
N PRO A 21 -1.14 20.43 8.49
CA PRO A 21 -0.14 21.48 8.59
C PRO A 21 -0.24 22.45 7.41
N SER A 22 0.22 23.69 7.60
CA SER A 22 0.29 24.66 6.51
C SER A 22 1.32 24.24 5.45
N ILE A 23 1.23 24.82 4.24
CA ILE A 23 2.18 24.55 3.14
C ILE A 23 3.63 24.74 3.59
N ASP A 24 3.89 25.76 4.41
CA ASP A 24 5.25 26.10 4.83
C ASP A 24 5.82 25.07 5.82
N GLN A 25 4.96 24.49 6.67
CA GLN A 25 5.32 23.36 7.54
C GLN A 25 5.56 22.07 6.75
N ILE A 26 4.85 21.88 5.63
CA ILE A 26 5.03 20.72 4.74
C ILE A 26 6.33 20.84 3.92
N LYS A 27 6.74 22.06 3.54
CA LYS A 27 7.94 22.33 2.71
C LYS A 27 9.27 22.09 3.43
N GLU A 28 9.32 22.16 4.75
CA GLU A 28 10.54 21.84 5.52
C GLU A 28 10.93 20.35 5.41
N ASN A 29 10.02 19.47 5.00
CA ASN A 29 10.28 18.03 4.76
C ASN A 29 10.85 17.69 3.37
N ASN A 30 11.36 18.65 2.59
CA ASN A 30 11.88 18.39 1.23
C ASN A 30 13.10 17.44 1.17
N GLN A 31 13.79 17.18 2.28
CA GLN A 31 14.85 16.15 2.35
C GLN A 31 14.32 14.72 2.12
N VAL A 32 13.01 14.49 2.30
CA VAL A 32 12.38 13.18 2.11
C VAL A 32 12.39 12.75 0.64
N ASN A 33 12.16 13.68 -0.28
CA ASN A 33 12.12 13.38 -1.72
C ASN A 33 13.49 13.01 -2.27
N ASP A 34 14.58 13.56 -1.71
CA ASP A 34 15.93 13.28 -2.19
C ASP A 34 16.31 11.82 -1.97
N GLN A 35 16.01 11.26 -0.79
CA GLN A 35 16.27 9.84 -0.51
C GLN A 35 15.41 8.90 -1.37
N PHE A 36 14.16 9.26 -1.65
CA PHE A 36 13.32 8.48 -2.57
C PHE A 36 13.89 8.47 -3.98
N ASN A 37 14.35 9.64 -4.45
CA ASN A 37 15.02 9.78 -5.74
C ASN A 37 16.33 9.01 -5.80
N GLU A 38 17.14 9.02 -4.73
CA GLU A 38 18.38 8.23 -4.64
C GLU A 38 18.09 6.73 -4.76
N ILE A 39 17.08 6.22 -4.04
CA ILE A 39 16.64 4.83 -4.15
C ILE A 39 16.26 4.51 -5.61
N PHE A 40 15.46 5.36 -6.26
CA PHE A 40 14.98 5.09 -7.63
C PHE A 40 16.00 5.38 -8.73
N LYS A 41 17.09 6.09 -8.42
CA LYS A 41 18.25 6.24 -9.31
C LYS A 41 19.28 5.13 -9.13
N SER A 42 19.36 4.52 -7.94
CA SER A 42 20.30 3.44 -7.63
C SER A 42 20.21 2.31 -8.65
N THR A 43 21.33 1.95 -9.25
CA THR A 43 21.51 0.76 -10.09
C THR A 43 21.98 -0.46 -9.30
N ASP A 44 22.16 -0.30 -7.99
CA ASP A 44 22.69 -1.33 -7.11
C ASP A 44 21.66 -2.44 -6.91
N LEU A 45 21.81 -3.47 -7.72
CA LEU A 45 21.07 -4.71 -7.62
C LEU A 45 21.95 -5.74 -6.92
N VAL A 46 21.63 -6.03 -5.66
CA VAL A 46 22.18 -7.21 -4.99
C VAL A 46 21.52 -8.42 -5.65
N LYS A 47 22.27 -9.14 -6.48
CA LYS A 47 21.75 -10.25 -7.28
C LYS A 47 21.44 -11.48 -6.43
N ASP A 48 22.01 -11.56 -5.24
CA ASP A 48 21.72 -12.64 -4.30
C ASP A 48 20.30 -12.47 -3.76
N ASP A 49 19.50 -13.52 -3.91
CA ASP A 49 18.14 -13.61 -3.38
C ASP A 49 17.12 -12.61 -3.96
N LEU A 50 17.20 -12.34 -5.28
CA LEU A 50 16.13 -11.61 -6.00
C LEU A 50 14.80 -12.37 -6.01
N GLN A 51 14.84 -13.69 -5.81
CA GLN A 51 13.67 -14.57 -5.77
C GLN A 51 12.63 -14.11 -4.74
N LYS A 52 13.07 -13.61 -3.58
CA LYS A 52 12.20 -13.12 -2.51
C LYS A 52 11.28 -11.96 -2.91
N TYR A 53 11.64 -11.20 -3.95
CA TYR A 53 10.81 -10.09 -4.43
C TYR A 53 9.64 -10.57 -5.30
N TYR A 54 9.69 -11.82 -5.78
CA TYR A 54 8.65 -12.40 -6.62
C TYR A 54 7.83 -13.48 -5.92
N GLU A 55 8.36 -14.09 -4.87
CA GLU A 55 7.68 -15.15 -4.13
C GLU A 55 7.24 -14.66 -2.77
N PHE A 56 5.92 -14.62 -2.55
CA PHE A 56 5.33 -14.28 -1.27
C PHE A 56 4.77 -15.55 -0.63
N THR A 57 5.15 -15.78 0.63
CA THR A 57 4.36 -16.69 1.47
C THR A 57 3.08 -15.95 1.89
N VAL A 58 1.93 -16.52 1.56
CA VAL A 58 0.63 -15.90 1.81
C VAL A 58 -0.28 -16.86 2.57
N PRO A 59 -1.19 -16.36 3.42
CA PRO A 59 -2.19 -17.23 4.04
C PRO A 59 -3.08 -17.83 2.95
N LYS A 60 -3.40 -19.12 3.06
CA LYS A 60 -4.40 -19.74 2.17
C LYS A 60 -5.74 -19.03 2.33
N LEU A 61 -6.40 -18.78 1.22
CA LEU A 61 -7.69 -18.13 1.21
C LEU A 61 -8.79 -19.18 1.42
N GLY A 62 -9.73 -18.90 2.33
CA GLY A 62 -10.93 -19.72 2.57
C GLY A 62 -12.01 -19.51 1.51
N GLN A 63 -13.17 -20.17 1.68
CA GLN A 63 -14.34 -19.94 0.82
C GLN A 63 -14.75 -18.46 0.86
N GLY A 64 -15.06 -17.89 -0.31
CA GLY A 64 -15.33 -16.46 -0.46
C GLY A 64 -14.09 -15.57 -0.50
N GLY A 65 -12.88 -16.17 -0.48
CA GLY A 65 -11.64 -15.43 -0.53
C GLY A 65 -11.30 -14.74 0.78
N THR A 66 -11.91 -15.07 1.91
CA THR A 66 -11.47 -14.52 3.21
C THR A 66 -10.16 -15.19 3.64
N CYS A 67 -9.34 -14.57 4.51
CA CYS A 67 -8.15 -15.27 5.01
C CYS A 67 -8.63 -16.45 5.86
N SER A 68 -8.24 -17.68 5.51
CA SER A 68 -8.45 -18.82 6.41
C SER A 68 -7.64 -18.57 7.69
N LEU A 69 -7.99 -19.24 8.79
CA LEU A 69 -7.49 -19.04 10.17
C LEU A 69 -5.97 -19.26 10.39
N ARG A 70 -5.10 -18.69 9.54
CA ARG A 70 -3.65 -18.51 9.69
C ARG A 70 -2.82 -19.77 9.92
N THR A 71 -3.41 -20.96 9.82
CA THR A 71 -2.69 -22.23 10.01
C THR A 71 -2.15 -22.82 8.73
N GLU A 72 -2.58 -22.33 7.57
CA GLU A 72 -2.17 -22.83 6.26
C GLU A 72 -1.64 -21.70 5.38
N PHE A 73 -0.47 -21.91 4.78
CA PHE A 73 0.20 -20.98 3.90
C PHE A 73 0.43 -21.61 2.53
N GLU A 74 0.54 -20.77 1.51
CA GLU A 74 0.92 -21.14 0.16
C GLU A 74 1.92 -20.13 -0.41
N GLN A 75 2.57 -20.51 -1.52
CA GLN A 75 3.46 -19.62 -2.24
C GLN A 75 2.69 -18.93 -3.37
N PHE A 76 2.73 -17.61 -3.36
CA PHE A 76 2.27 -16.78 -4.45
C PHE A 76 3.45 -16.32 -5.30
N ASN A 77 3.40 -16.60 -6.60
CA ASN A 77 4.42 -16.17 -7.56
C ASN A 77 3.93 -14.94 -8.34
N LEU A 78 4.52 -13.77 -8.06
CA LEU A 78 4.21 -12.50 -8.71
C LEU A 78 4.40 -12.53 -10.23
N CYS A 79 5.31 -13.37 -10.76
CA CYS A 79 5.49 -13.53 -12.20
C CYS A 79 4.23 -14.04 -12.93
N SER A 80 3.30 -14.70 -12.22
CA SER A 80 1.99 -15.07 -12.77
C SER A 80 1.15 -13.86 -13.20
N ILE A 81 1.44 -12.68 -12.66
CA ILE A 81 0.75 -11.42 -12.96
C ILE A 81 1.63 -10.52 -13.83
N ILE A 82 2.88 -10.30 -13.42
CA ILE A 82 3.74 -9.29 -14.06
C ILE A 82 4.58 -9.86 -15.21
N GLY A 83 4.43 -11.15 -15.51
CA GLY A 83 5.19 -11.89 -16.53
C GLY A 83 6.61 -12.25 -16.09
N GLU A 84 7.44 -12.63 -17.07
CA GLU A 84 8.80 -13.14 -16.84
C GLU A 84 9.72 -12.13 -16.15
N LYS A 85 10.70 -12.64 -15.42
CA LYS A 85 11.72 -11.83 -14.74
C LYS A 85 12.62 -11.15 -15.77
N THR A 86 12.93 -9.89 -15.52
CA THR A 86 13.88 -9.10 -16.31
C THR A 86 14.72 -8.25 -15.37
N ASN A 87 15.92 -7.84 -15.80
CA ASN A 87 16.76 -6.94 -15.01
C ASN A 87 16.03 -5.64 -14.62
N GLU A 88 15.14 -5.15 -15.50
CA GLU A 88 14.30 -3.98 -15.22
C GLU A 88 13.33 -4.23 -14.07
N LYS A 89 12.61 -5.36 -14.08
CA LYS A 89 11.68 -5.74 -13.00
C LYS A 89 12.42 -6.04 -11.70
N ASP A 90 13.58 -6.68 -11.77
CA ASP A 90 14.41 -6.95 -10.60
C ASP A 90 14.80 -5.64 -9.91
N LEU A 91 15.26 -4.67 -10.70
CA LEU A 91 15.67 -3.36 -10.19
C LEU A 91 14.46 -2.59 -9.65
N TYR A 92 13.34 -2.61 -10.36
CA TYR A 92 12.10 -1.99 -9.94
C TYR A 92 11.59 -2.53 -8.60
N LEU A 93 11.47 -3.85 -8.47
CA LEU A 93 11.02 -4.48 -7.22
C LEU A 93 12.02 -4.28 -6.09
N SER A 94 13.33 -4.32 -6.37
CA SER A 94 14.35 -4.02 -5.36
C SER A 94 14.23 -2.59 -4.83
N ARG A 95 13.96 -1.62 -5.70
CA ARG A 95 13.74 -0.20 -5.32
C ARG A 95 12.48 -0.02 -4.49
N LEU A 96 11.38 -0.68 -4.84
CA LEU A 96 10.16 -0.66 -4.04
C LEU A 96 10.38 -1.24 -2.64
N ASN A 97 11.12 -2.35 -2.52
CA ASN A 97 11.42 -2.94 -1.20
C ASN A 97 12.35 -2.04 -0.37
N LYS A 98 13.38 -1.43 -0.97
CA LYS A 98 14.22 -0.42 -0.29
C LYS A 98 13.40 0.79 0.18
N LEU A 99 12.42 1.23 -0.61
CA LEU A 99 11.52 2.32 -0.24
C LEU A 99 10.62 1.90 0.93
N ILE A 100 10.07 0.69 0.92
CA ILE A 100 9.32 0.15 2.06
C ILE A 100 10.17 0.13 3.34
N ASP A 101 11.41 -0.36 3.27
CA ASP A 101 12.30 -0.39 4.43
C ASP A 101 12.55 1.02 5.00
N LEU A 102 12.71 2.02 4.12
CA LEU A 102 12.90 3.41 4.54
C LEU A 102 11.63 3.96 5.23
N VAL A 103 10.46 3.77 4.62
CA VAL A 103 9.18 4.26 5.15
C VAL A 103 8.84 3.57 6.46
N GLN A 104 9.07 2.26 6.56
CA GLN A 104 8.89 1.49 7.79
C GLN A 104 9.78 2.04 8.90
N LYS A 105 11.06 2.31 8.65
CA LYS A 105 11.98 2.87 9.65
C LYS A 105 11.56 4.25 10.16
N ARG A 106 10.98 5.07 9.29
CA ARG A 106 10.54 6.45 9.62
C ARG A 106 9.20 6.49 10.36
N THR A 107 8.28 5.61 9.99
CA THR A 107 6.91 5.61 10.53
C THR A 107 6.73 4.62 11.68
N ASN A 108 7.58 3.59 11.75
CA ASN A 108 7.50 2.45 12.66
C ASN A 108 6.14 1.72 12.58
N VAL A 109 5.52 1.68 11.39
CA VAL A 109 4.33 0.84 11.14
C VAL A 109 4.66 -0.64 11.30
N ASP A 110 3.68 -1.41 11.75
CA ASP A 110 3.84 -2.84 12.00
C ASP A 110 3.64 -3.66 10.72
N TRP A 111 2.84 -3.15 9.79
CA TRP A 111 2.66 -3.69 8.44
C TRP A 111 2.52 -2.56 7.42
N LEU A 112 3.12 -2.73 6.23
CA LEU A 112 3.08 -1.78 5.13
C LEU A 112 3.12 -2.51 3.79
N GLY A 113 2.23 -2.14 2.86
CA GLY A 113 2.18 -2.73 1.53
C GLY A 113 2.01 -1.70 0.42
N PHE A 114 2.75 -1.87 -0.67
CA PHE A 114 2.52 -1.14 -1.92
C PHE A 114 1.83 -2.05 -2.92
N TYR A 115 0.66 -1.62 -3.39
CA TYR A 115 -0.15 -2.35 -4.35
C TYR A 115 -0.29 -1.55 -5.63
N LYS A 116 -0.28 -2.25 -6.77
CA LYS A 116 -0.57 -1.67 -8.08
C LYS A 116 -1.81 -2.32 -8.67
N VAL A 117 -2.59 -1.53 -9.40
CA VAL A 117 -3.74 -2.02 -10.17
C VAL A 117 -3.24 -2.78 -11.40
N PHE A 118 -3.69 -4.02 -11.55
CA PHE A 118 -3.55 -4.81 -12.76
C PHE A 118 -4.93 -5.19 -13.29
N GLU A 119 -5.05 -5.27 -14.62
CA GLU A 119 -6.25 -5.75 -15.30
C GLU A 119 -6.21 -7.29 -15.40
N ASN A 120 -7.40 -7.90 -15.47
CA ASN A 120 -7.60 -9.32 -15.71
C ASN A 120 -6.78 -10.27 -14.80
N VAL A 121 -6.66 -9.91 -13.53
CA VAL A 121 -5.84 -10.64 -12.56
C VAL A 121 -6.40 -12.06 -12.37
N ASN A 122 -5.54 -13.08 -12.43
CA ASN A 122 -5.92 -14.50 -12.37
C ASN A 122 -6.97 -14.91 -13.43
N GLY A 123 -6.95 -14.27 -14.61
CA GLY A 123 -7.89 -14.58 -15.69
C GLY A 123 -9.33 -14.13 -15.43
N SER A 124 -9.54 -13.26 -14.44
CA SER A 124 -10.84 -12.64 -14.18
C SER A 124 -11.15 -11.53 -15.17
N ASP A 125 -12.42 -11.10 -15.22
CA ASP A 125 -12.89 -10.01 -16.08
C ASP A 125 -12.76 -8.63 -15.41
N HIS A 126 -12.11 -8.58 -14.24
CA HIS A 126 -12.00 -7.38 -13.41
C HIS A 126 -10.53 -7.07 -13.06
N SER A 127 -10.31 -5.82 -12.65
CA SER A 127 -9.01 -5.42 -12.13
C SER A 127 -8.77 -5.96 -10.72
N GLY A 128 -7.51 -5.95 -10.28
CA GLY A 128 -7.12 -6.28 -8.91
C GLY A 128 -5.93 -5.44 -8.45
N LEU A 129 -5.88 -5.17 -7.15
CA LEU A 129 -4.71 -4.60 -6.49
C LEU A 129 -3.73 -5.73 -6.17
N VAL A 130 -2.55 -5.69 -6.75
CA VAL A 130 -1.51 -6.72 -6.59
C VAL A 130 -0.36 -6.15 -5.79
N LYS A 131 -0.01 -6.84 -4.70
CA LYS A 131 1.09 -6.49 -3.80
C LYS A 131 2.41 -6.60 -4.56
N LEU A 132 3.18 -5.51 -4.60
CA LEU A 132 4.49 -5.48 -5.25
C LEU A 132 5.65 -5.53 -4.25
N ALA A 133 5.46 -4.92 -3.08
CA ALA A 133 6.41 -4.94 -1.98
C ALA A 133 5.63 -4.83 -0.67
N TYR A 134 6.14 -5.43 0.41
CA TYR A 134 5.57 -5.26 1.74
C TYR A 134 6.58 -5.48 2.86
N TYR A 135 6.25 -4.96 4.04
CA TYR A 135 6.88 -5.26 5.33
C TYR A 135 5.80 -5.75 6.30
N GLY A 136 6.17 -6.67 7.20
CA GLY A 136 5.31 -7.16 8.28
C GLY A 136 4.89 -8.63 8.09
N GLU A 137 3.81 -9.02 8.76
CA GLU A 137 3.27 -10.39 8.71
C GLU A 137 2.79 -10.81 7.31
N TYR A 138 2.69 -12.12 7.08
CA TYR A 138 2.13 -12.68 5.86
C TYR A 138 0.70 -12.20 5.64
N SER A 139 0.45 -11.68 4.45
CA SER A 139 -0.83 -11.12 4.07
C SER A 139 -1.17 -11.46 2.63
N ARG A 140 -2.42 -11.23 2.26
CA ARG A 140 -2.94 -11.52 0.94
C ARG A 140 -2.14 -10.81 -0.17
N PRO A 141 -1.92 -11.47 -1.32
CA PRO A 141 -1.18 -10.87 -2.43
C PRO A 141 -2.06 -10.01 -3.34
N ILE A 142 -3.37 -10.28 -3.42
CA ILE A 142 -4.28 -9.65 -4.37
C ILE A 142 -5.60 -9.28 -3.70
N PHE A 143 -6.06 -8.05 -3.86
CA PHE A 143 -7.43 -7.64 -3.56
C PHE A 143 -8.22 -7.41 -4.86
N PRO A 144 -9.33 -8.12 -5.09
CA PRO A 144 -10.19 -7.84 -6.24
C PRO A 144 -10.76 -6.40 -6.19
N LEU A 145 -10.82 -5.74 -7.35
CA LEU A 145 -11.44 -4.42 -7.50
C LEU A 145 -12.83 -4.56 -8.13
N THR A 146 -13.77 -5.06 -7.33
CA THR A 146 -15.18 -5.18 -7.70
C THR A 146 -16.05 -4.48 -6.67
N LEU A 147 -17.28 -4.12 -7.05
CA LEU A 147 -18.24 -3.49 -6.14
C LEU A 147 -18.56 -4.36 -4.92
N GLU A 148 -18.61 -5.68 -5.09
CA GLU A 148 -18.79 -6.61 -3.97
C GLU A 148 -17.65 -6.48 -2.96
N TRP A 149 -16.41 -6.46 -3.42
CA TRP A 149 -15.24 -6.36 -2.56
C TRP A 149 -15.12 -5.01 -1.84
N THR A 150 -15.64 -3.92 -2.40
CA THR A 150 -15.65 -2.62 -1.70
C THR A 150 -16.52 -2.62 -0.44
N THR A 151 -17.47 -3.56 -0.33
CA THR A 151 -18.35 -3.67 0.85
C THR A 151 -17.68 -4.37 2.02
N MET A 152 -16.55 -5.04 1.83
CA MET A 152 -15.85 -5.81 2.87
C MET A 152 -14.39 -5.39 3.06
N SER A 153 -13.70 -4.99 2.00
CA SER A 153 -12.26 -4.70 2.00
C SER A 153 -12.01 -3.19 1.93
N GLY A 154 -11.33 -2.66 2.94
CA GLY A 154 -10.83 -1.28 2.94
C GLY A 154 -9.96 -1.02 1.71
N ASN A 155 -9.04 -1.94 1.41
CA ASN A 155 -8.15 -1.87 0.26
C ASN A 155 -8.89 -1.79 -1.08
N SER A 156 -9.90 -2.65 -1.26
CA SER A 156 -10.72 -2.61 -2.48
C SER A 156 -11.56 -1.33 -2.56
N TRP A 157 -12.09 -0.86 -1.43
CA TRP A 157 -12.84 0.39 -1.37
C TRP A 157 -11.97 1.60 -1.75
N VAL A 158 -10.76 1.70 -1.19
CA VAL A 158 -9.79 2.76 -1.50
C VAL A 158 -9.38 2.70 -2.98
N GLY A 159 -9.04 1.50 -3.48
CA GLY A 159 -8.66 1.29 -4.87
C GLY A 159 -9.77 1.59 -5.88
N TYR A 160 -11.03 1.35 -5.50
CA TYR A 160 -12.19 1.55 -6.38
C TYR A 160 -12.69 3.01 -6.38
N TYR A 161 -12.78 3.65 -5.21
CA TYR A 161 -13.34 4.99 -5.08
C TYR A 161 -12.30 6.12 -5.12
N GLY A 162 -11.02 5.79 -4.95
CA GLY A 162 -9.97 6.81 -4.88
C GLY A 162 -10.11 7.72 -3.65
N LYS A 163 -10.57 7.16 -2.54
CA LYS A 163 -10.75 7.86 -1.26
C LYS A 163 -9.91 7.17 -0.21
N SER A 164 -9.36 7.92 0.74
CA SER A 164 -8.57 7.35 1.82
C SER A 164 -9.48 6.75 2.89
N LYS A 165 -8.98 5.71 3.54
CA LYS A 165 -9.62 5.09 4.70
C LYS A 165 -8.67 5.19 5.89
N VAL A 166 -9.17 5.74 6.99
CA VAL A 166 -8.47 5.85 8.27
C VAL A 166 -9.31 5.14 9.31
N ILE A 167 -8.71 4.22 10.02
CA ILE A 167 -9.30 3.51 11.15
C ILE A 167 -8.40 3.76 12.34
N GLU A 168 -8.82 4.64 13.25
CA GLU A 168 -8.06 4.98 14.44
C GLU A 168 -8.07 3.85 15.47
N SER A 169 -9.19 3.13 15.58
CA SER A 169 -9.32 1.95 16.42
C SER A 169 -10.27 0.93 15.81
N VAL A 170 -9.76 -0.24 15.44
CA VAL A 170 -10.53 -1.38 14.92
C VAL A 170 -11.61 -1.80 15.92
N SER A 171 -11.29 -1.77 17.22
CA SER A 171 -12.24 -2.14 18.28
C SER A 171 -13.47 -1.22 18.39
N LYS A 172 -13.36 0.02 17.88
CA LYS A 172 -14.43 1.03 17.90
C LYS A 172 -15.02 1.28 16.50
N TYR A 173 -14.51 0.61 15.47
CA TYR A 173 -14.90 0.86 14.09
C TYR A 173 -16.22 0.14 13.77
N GLU A 174 -17.24 0.90 13.39
CA GLU A 174 -18.60 0.38 13.12
C GLU A 174 -18.84 0.04 11.63
N GLY A 175 -17.80 0.11 10.79
CA GLY A 175 -17.89 -0.18 9.36
C GLY A 175 -17.37 -1.57 8.97
N PRO A 176 -17.51 -1.96 7.69
CA PRO A 176 -16.93 -3.20 7.20
C PRO A 176 -15.41 -3.15 7.29
N TYR A 177 -14.85 -4.18 7.94
CA TYR A 177 -13.43 -4.32 8.16
C TYR A 177 -12.99 -5.76 7.88
N TYR A 178 -12.29 -5.93 6.75
CA TYR A 178 -11.61 -7.17 6.43
C TYR A 178 -10.27 -7.20 7.13
N ASN A 179 -10.12 -8.11 8.09
CA ASN A 179 -8.90 -8.24 8.86
C ASN A 179 -8.13 -9.53 8.50
N CYS A 180 -6.88 -9.38 8.10
CA CYS A 180 -5.95 -10.50 7.99
C CYS A 180 -5.22 -10.80 9.30
N SER A 181 -5.07 -9.77 10.14
CA SER A 181 -4.38 -9.47 11.42
C SER A 181 -5.16 -9.33 12.75
N ASP A 182 -5.37 -10.33 13.61
CA ASP A 182 -6.00 -10.06 14.94
C ASP A 182 -5.19 -9.06 15.81
N LYS A 183 -3.94 -8.81 15.42
CA LYS A 183 -3.09 -7.80 16.06
C LYS A 183 -3.38 -6.37 15.59
N VAL A 184 -3.98 -6.18 14.43
CA VAL A 184 -4.23 -4.86 13.85
C VAL A 184 -5.26 -4.12 14.70
N LYS A 185 -4.88 -2.90 15.08
CA LYS A 185 -5.69 -2.00 15.89
C LYS A 185 -5.97 -0.67 15.20
N SER A 186 -5.13 -0.25 14.26
CA SER A 186 -5.40 0.90 13.42
C SER A 186 -4.88 0.69 12.01
N GLU A 187 -5.46 1.40 11.04
CA GLU A 187 -5.13 1.28 9.62
C GLU A 187 -5.21 2.64 8.91
N LEU A 188 -4.29 2.87 7.98
CA LEU A 188 -4.31 3.95 7.00
C LEU A 188 -4.10 3.35 5.62
N CYS A 189 -5.15 3.43 4.79
CA CYS A 189 -5.10 3.01 3.40
C CYS A 189 -5.39 4.20 2.49
N ILE A 190 -4.48 4.50 1.56
CA ILE A 190 -4.56 5.69 0.70
C ILE A 190 -4.32 5.35 -0.78
N PRO A 191 -5.01 6.03 -1.72
CA PRO A 191 -4.88 5.75 -3.15
C PRO A 191 -3.60 6.36 -3.75
N ILE A 192 -3.07 5.73 -4.79
CA ILE A 192 -2.01 6.30 -5.63
C ILE A 192 -2.65 6.68 -6.96
N PHE A 193 -2.60 7.95 -7.34
CA PHE A 193 -3.17 8.44 -8.60
C PHE A 193 -2.10 8.65 -9.65
N ASN A 194 -2.41 8.40 -10.92
CA ASN A 194 -1.58 8.87 -12.03
C ASN A 194 -1.83 10.37 -12.34
N GLN A 195 -1.24 10.86 -13.42
CA GLN A 195 -1.40 12.24 -13.87
C GLN A 195 -2.86 12.57 -14.29
N GLN A 196 -3.61 11.57 -14.75
CA GLN A 196 -5.02 11.69 -15.15
C GLN A 196 -6.00 11.50 -13.98
N GLN A 197 -5.52 11.49 -12.73
CA GLN A 197 -6.35 11.27 -11.53
C GLN A 197 -7.04 9.89 -11.49
N LYS A 198 -6.55 8.92 -12.26
CA LYS A 198 -6.97 7.51 -12.16
C LYS A 198 -6.17 6.84 -11.04
N VAL A 199 -6.85 6.04 -10.20
CA VAL A 199 -6.19 5.20 -9.21
C VAL A 199 -5.38 4.12 -9.92
N ILE A 200 -4.07 4.09 -9.68
CA ILE A 200 -3.11 3.10 -10.22
C ILE A 200 -2.55 2.18 -9.15
N GLY A 201 -2.86 2.43 -7.89
CA GLY A 201 -2.39 1.63 -6.77
C GLY A 201 -2.93 2.14 -5.45
N ILE A 202 -2.50 1.51 -4.36
CA ILE A 202 -2.74 1.97 -2.99
C ILE A 202 -1.47 1.77 -2.16
N ILE A 203 -1.37 2.55 -1.09
CA ILE A 203 -0.51 2.23 0.04
C ILE A 203 -1.43 1.83 1.19
N ASP A 204 -1.18 0.66 1.76
CA ASP A 204 -1.89 0.16 2.93
C ASP A 204 -0.90 0.02 4.08
N ALA A 205 -1.24 0.57 5.23
CA ALA A 205 -0.41 0.60 6.42
C ALA A 205 -1.25 0.25 7.65
N GLU A 206 -0.77 -0.69 8.46
CA GLU A 206 -1.46 -1.16 9.66
C GLU A 206 -0.55 -1.02 10.88
N SER A 207 -1.15 -0.83 12.05
CA SER A 207 -0.45 -0.86 13.33
C SER A 207 -1.18 -1.70 14.38
N TRP A 208 -0.41 -2.29 15.29
CA TRP A 208 -0.89 -3.02 16.46
C TRP A 208 -1.25 -2.12 17.65
N LYS A 209 -1.28 -0.81 17.42
CA LYS A 209 -1.66 0.23 18.38
C LYS A 209 -2.86 0.99 17.84
N ASP A 210 -3.80 1.33 18.71
CA ASP A 210 -4.84 2.31 18.39
C ASP A 210 -4.19 3.70 18.20
N ASP A 211 -4.88 4.58 17.48
CA ASP A 211 -4.53 5.99 17.31
C ASP A 211 -3.08 6.22 16.79
N PHE A 212 -2.56 5.26 16.00
CA PHE A 212 -1.15 5.22 15.63
C PHE A 212 -0.77 6.27 14.57
N PHE A 213 -1.69 6.53 13.63
CA PHE A 213 -1.46 7.36 12.44
C PHE A 213 -1.57 8.85 12.77
N THR A 214 -0.58 9.34 13.51
CA THR A 214 -0.38 10.78 13.72
C THR A 214 -0.16 11.50 12.39
N LEU A 215 -0.47 12.80 12.37
CA LEU A 215 -0.37 13.64 11.17
C LEU A 215 0.98 13.55 10.45
N ASP A 216 2.09 13.54 11.18
CA ASP A 216 3.43 13.41 10.59
C ASP A 216 3.61 12.09 9.82
N LYS A 217 3.08 10.98 10.34
CA LYS A 217 3.13 9.67 9.65
C LYS A 217 2.25 9.67 8.42
N VAL A 218 1.07 10.29 8.51
CA VAL A 218 0.16 10.44 7.38
C VAL A 218 0.83 11.25 6.27
N ILE A 219 1.50 12.35 6.61
CA ILE A 219 2.24 13.19 5.64
C ILE A 219 3.38 12.40 4.99
N GLU A 220 4.16 11.64 5.76
CA GLU A 220 5.21 10.75 5.23
C GLU A 220 4.61 9.77 4.20
N ILE A 221 3.49 9.13 4.52
CA ILE A 221 2.84 8.15 3.64
C ILE A 221 2.22 8.83 2.40
N ILE A 222 1.67 10.04 2.52
CA ILE A 222 1.21 10.84 1.37
C ILE A 222 2.39 11.18 0.44
N GLN A 223 3.54 11.58 0.99
CA GLN A 223 4.73 11.90 0.19
C GLN A 223 5.17 10.68 -0.63
N VAL A 224 5.13 9.49 -0.03
CA VAL A 224 5.40 8.22 -0.73
C VAL A 224 4.37 7.98 -1.84
N SER A 225 3.08 8.20 -1.60
CA SER A 225 2.04 8.06 -2.63
C SER A 225 2.26 9.01 -3.81
N LEU A 226 2.55 10.28 -3.53
CA LEU A 226 2.86 11.28 -4.56
C LEU A 226 4.15 10.94 -5.32
N PHE A 227 5.14 10.36 -4.65
CA PHE A 227 6.35 9.88 -5.30
C PHE A 227 6.03 8.68 -6.23
N LEU A 228 5.31 7.69 -5.73
CA LEU A 228 4.92 6.49 -6.47
C LEU A 228 3.98 6.79 -7.65
N SER A 229 3.24 7.91 -7.64
CA SER A 229 2.40 8.36 -8.76
C SER A 229 3.12 8.46 -10.12
N LYS A 230 4.45 8.59 -10.09
CA LYS A 230 5.32 8.72 -11.27
C LYS A 230 6.15 7.47 -11.55
N HIS A 231 6.07 6.46 -10.67
CA HIS A 231 6.96 5.31 -10.67
C HIS A 231 6.24 3.96 -10.68
N LEU A 232 4.91 3.91 -10.43
CA LEU A 232 4.06 2.74 -10.67
C LEU A 232 3.46 2.76 -12.08
#